data_AF-A0A8J1LMP0-F1
#
_entry.id   AF-A0A8J1LMP0-F1
#
_cell.length_a   1.000
_cell.length_b   1.000
_cell.length_c   1.000
_cell.angle_alpha   90.00
_cell.angle_beta   90.00
_cell.angle_gamma   90.00
#
_symmetry.space_group_name_H-M   'P 1'
#
loop_
_entity.id
_entity.type
_entity.pdbx_description
1 polymer ?
#
loop_
_entity_poly.entity_id
_entity_poly.type
_entity_poly.pdbx_seq_one_letter_code
_entity_poly.pdbx_strand_id
1 'polypeptide(L)'
;MAVAKLPFTGKTQEEIFNNIFYSEPDYPSDLDSSTISIIEALLDKDPRFRLGSEIDDGEEVQRFRYFRSIDWKALWNKQLKAPFIPSQPTTTDGDEGVKLTEYRWRLDQDVHETFRNFDELPEENF
;
A
#
# COMPACT_ATOMS: atom_id res chain seq x y z
N MET A 1 6.50 -0.33 -6.75
CA MET A 1 7.78 -0.83 -6.21
C MET A 1 8.67 -1.44 -7.30
N ALA A 2 8.24 -2.49 -8.00
CA ALA A 2 9.06 -3.18 -9.01
C ALA A 2 9.65 -2.29 -10.13
N VAL A 3 8.87 -1.34 -10.66
CA VAL A 3 9.31 -0.41 -11.72
C VAL A 3 9.74 0.97 -11.16
N ALA A 4 9.52 1.21 -9.86
CA ALA A 4 9.75 2.51 -9.19
C ALA A 4 9.08 3.74 -9.86
N LYS A 5 8.04 3.52 -10.68
CA LYS A 5 7.21 4.55 -11.33
C LYS A 5 5.73 4.23 -11.16
N LEU A 6 4.88 5.24 -11.36
CA LEU A 6 3.43 5.04 -11.42
C LEU A 6 3.06 4.32 -12.72
N PRO A 7 2.10 3.37 -12.69
CA PRO A 7 1.69 2.60 -13.87
C PRO A 7 0.94 3.45 -14.90
N PHE A 8 0.23 4.49 -14.45
CA PHE A 8 -0.45 5.45 -15.31
C PHE A 8 0.08 6.86 -15.01
N THR A 9 0.54 7.56 -16.04
CA THR A 9 1.07 8.92 -15.92
C THR A 9 0.46 9.80 -17.02
N GLY A 10 0.50 11.11 -16.83
CA GLY A 10 -0.04 12.09 -17.78
C GLY A 10 0.39 13.50 -17.37
N LYS A 11 0.34 14.44 -18.30
CA LYS A 11 0.68 15.85 -18.06
C LYS A 11 -0.46 16.60 -17.38
N THR A 12 -1.69 16.11 -17.54
CA THR A 12 -2.90 16.67 -16.95
C THR A 12 -3.67 15.59 -16.19
N GLN A 13 -4.55 16.01 -15.29
CA GLN A 13 -5.42 15.08 -14.56
C GLN A 13 -6.34 14.29 -15.52
N GLU A 14 -6.82 14.92 -16.59
CA GLU A 14 -7.64 14.27 -17.61
C GLU A 14 -6.88 13.18 -18.36
N GLU A 15 -5.62 13.43 -18.74
CA GLU A 15 -4.76 12.41 -19.35
C GLU A 15 -4.54 11.22 -18.41
N ILE A 16 -4.30 11.48 -17.12
CA ILE A 16 -4.14 10.42 -16.12
C ILE A 16 -5.41 9.57 -16.02
N PHE A 17 -6.59 10.19 -15.97
CA PHE A 17 -7.86 9.46 -15.93
C PHE A 17 -8.06 8.61 -17.18
N ASN A 18 -7.86 9.19 -18.37
CA ASN A 18 -7.98 8.45 -19.62
C ASN A 18 -7.02 7.25 -19.66
N ASN A 19 -5.79 7.42 -19.17
CA ASN A 19 -4.83 6.33 -19.09
C ASN A 19 -5.22 5.26 -18.08
N ILE A 20 -5.80 5.63 -16.94
CA ILE A 20 -6.35 4.66 -15.97
C ILE A 20 -7.50 3.86 -16.59
N PHE A 21 -8.39 4.50 -17.35
CA PHE A 21 -9.56 3.82 -17.93
C PHE A 21 -9.23 2.93 -19.12
N TYR A 22 -8.35 3.38 -20.02
CA TYR A 22 -8.26 2.82 -21.36
C TYR A 22 -6.87 2.32 -21.76
N SER A 23 -5.83 2.76 -21.07
CA SER A 23 -4.46 2.37 -21.40
C SER A 23 -4.00 1.22 -20.52
N GLU A 24 -3.08 0.41 -21.04
CA GLU A 24 -2.33 -0.56 -20.25
C GLU A 24 -1.00 0.05 -19.77
N PRO A 25 -0.48 -0.37 -18.61
CA PRO A 25 0.83 0.09 -18.14
C PRO A 25 1.97 -0.36 -19.05
N ASP A 26 3.01 0.47 -19.17
CA ASP A 26 4.24 0.08 -19.86
C ASP A 26 5.14 -0.76 -18.94
N TYR A 27 5.45 -1.99 -19.39
CA TYR A 27 6.34 -2.91 -18.66
C TYR A 27 7.75 -2.91 -19.25
N PRO A 28 8.81 -2.71 -18.42
CA PRO A 28 10.19 -2.89 -18.86
C PRO A 28 10.47 -4.32 -19.35
N SER A 29 11.35 -4.47 -20.35
CA SER A 29 11.73 -5.79 -20.91
C SER A 29 12.34 -6.75 -19.89
N ASP A 30 12.98 -6.18 -18.87
CA ASP A 30 13.75 -6.95 -17.87
C ASP A 30 12.88 -7.39 -16.70
N LEU A 31 11.59 -7.01 -16.70
CA LEU A 31 10.64 -7.37 -15.66
C LEU A 31 10.22 -8.84 -15.85
N ASP A 32 10.25 -9.62 -14.77
CA ASP A 32 9.92 -11.02 -14.87
C ASP A 32 8.43 -11.23 -15.20
N SER A 33 8.16 -12.26 -16.00
CA SER A 33 6.79 -12.59 -16.45
C SER A 33 5.81 -12.82 -15.30
N SER A 34 6.29 -13.33 -14.15
CA SER A 34 5.41 -13.56 -12.99
C SER A 34 4.96 -12.24 -12.37
N THR A 35 5.86 -11.25 -12.28
CA THR A 35 5.56 -9.87 -11.84
C THR A 35 4.62 -9.18 -12.81
N ILE A 36 4.83 -9.29 -14.13
CA ILE A 36 3.92 -8.70 -15.11
C ILE A 36 2.51 -9.28 -14.92
N SER A 37 2.40 -10.62 -14.85
CA SER A 37 1.10 -11.29 -14.75
C SER A 37 0.30 -10.92 -13.50
N ILE A 38 0.94 -10.71 -12.35
CA ILE A 38 0.25 -10.27 -11.14
C ILE A 38 -0.20 -8.81 -11.25
N ILE A 39 0.60 -7.94 -11.88
CA ILE A 39 0.23 -6.54 -12.08
C ILE A 39 -0.96 -6.44 -13.03
N GLU A 40 -0.96 -7.16 -14.15
CA GLU A 40 -2.08 -7.21 -15.09
C GLU A 40 -3.36 -7.70 -14.40
N ALA A 41 -3.29 -8.81 -13.65
CA ALA A 41 -4.46 -9.36 -12.96
C ALA A 41 -5.03 -8.42 -11.88
N LEU A 42 -4.17 -7.65 -11.19
CA LEU A 42 -4.60 -6.65 -10.20
C LEU A 42 -5.09 -5.35 -10.83
N LEU A 43 -4.61 -5.00 -12.03
CA LEU A 43 -4.99 -3.77 -12.74
C LEU A 43 -6.06 -4.01 -13.81
N ASP A 44 -6.74 -5.17 -13.78
CA ASP A 44 -7.87 -5.44 -14.65
C ASP A 44 -8.91 -4.32 -14.53
N LYS A 45 -9.34 -3.81 -15.69
CA LYS A 45 -10.27 -2.69 -15.80
C LYS A 45 -11.66 -3.09 -15.32
N ASP A 46 -12.05 -4.34 -15.51
CA ASP A 46 -13.30 -4.88 -15.01
C ASP A 46 -13.08 -5.38 -13.57
N PRO A 47 -13.69 -4.73 -12.56
CA PRO A 47 -13.53 -5.15 -11.18
C PRO A 47 -14.05 -6.56 -10.90
N ARG A 48 -14.84 -7.17 -11.79
CA ARG A 48 -15.32 -8.56 -11.59
C ARG A 48 -14.27 -9.60 -11.93
N PHE A 49 -13.30 -9.26 -12.78
CA PHE A 49 -12.21 -10.14 -13.19
C PHE A 49 -10.88 -9.78 -12.53
N ARG A 50 -10.85 -8.66 -11.80
CA ARG A 50 -9.68 -8.25 -11.03
C ARG A 50 -9.38 -9.27 -9.93
N LEU A 51 -8.12 -9.69 -9.86
CA LEU A 51 -7.64 -10.63 -8.85
C LEU A 51 -7.99 -10.14 -7.43
N GLY A 52 -8.58 -11.03 -6.63
CA GLY A 52 -9.06 -10.74 -5.27
C GLY A 52 -10.49 -10.22 -5.22
N SER A 53 -11.24 -10.24 -6.34
CA SER A 53 -12.65 -9.80 -6.35
C SER A 53 -13.64 -10.96 -6.17
N GLU A 54 -13.15 -12.20 -6.14
CA GLU A 54 -13.96 -13.38 -5.83
C GLU A 54 -14.20 -13.52 -4.32
N ILE A 55 -14.98 -14.55 -3.93
CA ILE A 55 -15.32 -14.83 -2.52
C ILE A 55 -14.08 -15.12 -1.65
N ASP A 56 -13.02 -15.63 -2.27
CA ASP A 56 -11.77 -15.97 -1.61
C ASP A 56 -10.86 -14.73 -1.36
N ASP A 57 -11.18 -13.57 -1.96
CA ASP A 57 -10.50 -12.27 -1.75
C ASP A 57 -8.96 -12.40 -1.67
N GLY A 58 -8.37 -12.08 -0.52
CA GLY A 58 -6.93 -12.17 -0.30
C GLY A 58 -6.35 -13.59 -0.41
N GLU A 59 -7.13 -14.66 -0.22
CA GLU A 59 -6.63 -16.03 -0.43
C GLU A 59 -6.36 -16.31 -1.91
N GLU A 60 -7.15 -15.75 -2.82
CA GLU A 60 -6.92 -15.83 -4.25
C GLU A 60 -5.57 -15.19 -4.63
N VAL A 61 -5.32 -14.00 -4.08
CA VAL A 61 -4.05 -13.27 -4.26
C VAL A 61 -2.88 -14.08 -3.72
N GLN A 62 -3.02 -14.68 -2.53
CA GLN A 62 -1.96 -15.49 -1.90
C GLN A 62 -1.57 -16.73 -2.72
N ARG A 63 -2.53 -17.34 -3.43
CA ARG A 63 -2.32 -18.53 -4.26
C ARG A 63 -1.73 -18.20 -5.65
N PHE A 64 -1.69 -16.92 -6.03
CA PHE A 64 -1.18 -16.50 -7.32
C PHE A 64 0.28 -16.89 -7.53
N ARG A 65 0.67 -17.20 -8.77
CA ARG A 65 2.00 -17.77 -9.11
C ARG A 65 3.17 -16.94 -8.60
N TYR A 66 3.01 -15.62 -8.59
CA TYR A 66 3.99 -14.66 -8.09
C TYR A 66 4.40 -14.93 -6.64
N PHE A 67 3.46 -15.36 -5.79
CA PHE A 67 3.68 -15.59 -4.37
C PHE A 67 3.91 -17.06 -3.99
N ARG A 68 4.09 -17.96 -4.97
CA ARG A 68 4.21 -19.40 -4.74
C ARG A 68 5.32 -19.80 -3.75
N SER A 69 6.37 -19.00 -3.63
CA SER A 69 7.49 -19.25 -2.72
C SER A 69 7.26 -18.80 -1.27
N ILE A 70 6.16 -18.09 -0.99
CA ILE A 70 5.89 -17.54 0.34
C ILE A 70 5.17 -18.58 1.20
N ASP A 71 5.74 -18.86 2.37
CA ASP A 71 5.02 -19.51 3.47
C ASP A 71 4.26 -18.43 4.26
N TRP A 72 2.98 -18.29 3.96
CA TRP A 72 2.10 -17.28 4.57
C TRP A 72 1.95 -17.47 6.09
N LYS A 73 2.01 -18.71 6.59
CA LYS A 73 1.92 -18.99 8.03
C LYS A 73 3.21 -18.60 8.74
N ALA A 74 4.37 -18.89 8.16
CA ALA A 74 5.65 -18.45 8.69
C ALA A 74 5.78 -16.92 8.64
N LEU A 75 5.29 -16.29 7.57
CA LEU A 75 5.26 -14.83 7.44
C LEU A 75 4.42 -14.19 8.54
N TRP A 76 3.18 -14.68 8.74
CA TRP A 76 2.28 -14.21 9.79
C TRP A 76 2.89 -14.34 11.19
N ASN A 77 3.55 -15.47 11.46
CA ASN A 77 4.22 -15.73 12.73
C ASN A 77 5.59 -15.02 12.88
N LYS A 78 5.94 -14.12 11.94
CA LYS A 78 7.21 -13.37 11.92
C LYS A 78 8.46 -14.27 11.93
N GLN A 79 8.36 -15.45 11.32
CA GLN A 79 9.45 -16.44 11.25
C GLN A 79 10.32 -16.27 10.00
N LEU A 80 9.85 -15.52 9.00
CA LEU A 80 10.64 -15.19 7.81
C LEU A 80 11.57 -14.01 8.09
N LYS A 81 12.84 -14.14 7.72
CA LYS A 81 13.82 -13.05 7.81
C LYS A 81 13.49 -11.98 6.78
N ALA A 82 13.30 -10.73 7.23
CA ALA A 82 13.08 -9.60 6.34
C ALA A 82 14.29 -9.39 5.39
N PRO A 83 14.06 -9.07 4.10
CA PRO A 83 15.14 -8.84 3.15
C PRO A 83 15.94 -7.58 3.44
N PHE A 84 15.32 -6.62 4.14
CA PHE A 84 15.94 -5.38 4.59
C PHE A 84 15.68 -5.21 6.09
N ILE A 85 16.75 -5.01 6.85
CA ILE A 85 16.70 -4.66 8.28
C ILE A 85 17.27 -3.24 8.37
N PRO A 86 16.46 -2.23 8.67
CA PRO A 86 16.97 -0.87 8.87
C PRO A 86 18.04 -0.86 9.97
N SER A 87 19.11 -0.10 9.76
CA SER A 87 20.04 0.22 10.85
C SER A 87 19.26 0.90 11.97
N GLN A 88 19.56 0.55 13.23
CA GLN A 88 18.89 1.18 14.37
C GLN A 88 18.99 2.70 14.25
N PRO A 89 17.89 3.45 14.47
CA PRO A 89 18.03 4.86 14.74
C PRO A 89 18.95 4.97 15.95
N THR A 90 20.07 5.67 15.80
CA THR A 90 20.76 6.19 16.98
C THR A 90 19.69 6.89 17.80
N THR A 91 19.60 6.57 19.09
CA THR A 91 18.81 7.34 20.05
C THR A 91 19.36 8.76 20.05
N THR A 92 18.88 9.55 19.11
CA THR A 92 19.09 10.98 18.97
C THR A 92 17.71 11.50 18.69
N ASP A 93 17.15 12.10 19.75
CA ASP A 93 15.99 12.96 19.72
C ASP A 93 15.99 13.85 18.47
N GLY A 94 14.85 13.93 17.78
CA GLY A 94 14.62 14.95 16.75
C GLY A 94 15.10 14.53 15.36
N ASP A 95 14.32 13.65 14.75
CA ASP A 95 14.31 13.31 13.33
C ASP A 95 14.56 14.51 12.41
N GLU A 96 15.32 14.29 11.32
CA GLU A 96 15.35 15.15 10.11
C GLU A 96 14.02 15.08 9.33
N GLY A 97 12.89 15.05 10.05
CA GLY A 97 11.56 15.09 9.48
C GLY A 97 11.29 16.42 8.80
N VAL A 98 10.42 16.39 7.79
CA VAL A 98 9.86 17.61 7.19
C VAL A 98 9.37 18.51 8.33
N LYS A 99 9.93 19.72 8.44
CA LYS A 99 9.46 20.73 9.40
C LYS A 99 8.00 21.03 9.12
N LEU A 100 7.12 20.38 9.87
CA LEU A 100 5.71 20.72 9.89
C LEU A 100 5.61 22.14 10.44
N THR A 101 5.03 23.05 9.66
CA THR A 101 4.69 24.38 10.14
C THR A 101 3.67 24.23 11.25
N GLU A 102 3.97 24.76 12.44
CA GLU A 102 3.00 24.83 13.53
C GLU A 102 1.85 25.77 13.15
N TYR A 103 0.73 25.19 12.73
CA TYR A 103 -0.52 25.93 12.62
C TYR A 103 -1.21 25.95 13.98
N ARG A 104 -1.36 27.14 14.57
CA ARG A 104 -2.07 27.32 15.85
C ARG A 104 -3.55 27.60 15.62
N TRP A 105 -4.34 26.54 15.50
CA TRP A 105 -5.78 26.61 15.37
C TRP A 105 -6.42 26.93 16.73
N ARG A 106 -7.37 27.87 16.77
CA ARG A 106 -8.35 27.95 17.87
C ARG A 106 -9.53 27.10 17.44
N LEU A 107 -9.80 26.03 18.17
CA LEU A 107 -10.98 25.20 17.95
C LEU A 107 -12.14 25.78 18.74
N ASP A 108 -13.29 25.93 18.08
CA ASP A 108 -14.54 26.23 18.76
C ASP A 108 -15.00 25.02 19.59
N GLN A 109 -15.77 25.29 20.65
CA GLN A 109 -16.14 24.28 21.64
C GLN A 109 -17.03 23.17 21.05
N ASP A 110 -17.90 23.51 20.10
CA ASP A 110 -18.74 22.55 19.38
C ASP A 110 -17.92 21.57 18.54
N VAL A 111 -16.84 22.04 17.92
CA VAL A 111 -15.89 21.18 17.21
C VAL A 111 -15.20 20.24 18.19
N HIS A 112 -14.74 20.74 19.35
CA HIS A 112 -14.12 19.90 20.38
C HIS A 112 -15.06 18.78 20.86
N GLU A 113 -16.33 19.10 21.07
CA GLU A 113 -17.34 18.13 21.50
C GLU A 113 -17.58 16.99 20.49
N THR A 114 -17.43 17.28 19.19
CA THR A 114 -17.57 16.27 18.12
C THR A 114 -16.51 15.16 18.25
N PHE A 115 -15.36 15.44 18.87
CA PHE A 115 -14.26 14.49 19.05
C PHE A 115 -14.17 13.94 20.48
N ARG A 116 -15.18 14.13 21.34
CA ARG A 116 -15.14 13.67 22.74
C ARG A 116 -14.89 12.16 22.89
N ASN A 117 -15.29 11.35 21.90
CA ASN A 117 -15.12 9.89 21.90
C ASN A 117 -13.95 9.43 21.02
N PHE A 118 -12.97 10.30 20.76
CA PHE A 118 -11.81 9.96 19.95
C PHE A 118 -10.77 9.13 20.72
N ASP A 119 -10.68 9.32 22.04
CA ASP A 119 -9.69 8.62 22.85
C ASP A 119 -9.99 7.13 22.94
N GLU A 120 -9.08 6.30 22.41
CA GLU A 120 -9.11 4.85 22.50
C GLU A 120 -7.78 4.36 23.10
N LEU A 121 -7.86 3.59 24.19
CA LEU A 121 -6.71 2.91 24.76
C LEU A 121 -6.72 1.46 24.28
N PRO A 122 -5.56 0.87 23.93
CA PRO A 122 -5.50 -0.53 23.53
C PRO A 122 -5.99 -1.42 24.66
N GLU A 123 -6.80 -2.44 24.32
CA GLU A 123 -7.18 -3.45 25.30
C GLU A 123 -5.93 -4.19 25.78
N GLU A 124 -5.69 -4.19 27.10
CA GLU A 124 -4.59 -4.93 27.72
C GLU A 124 -4.87 -6.44 27.68
N ASN A 125 -4.64 -7.06 26.53
CA ASN A 125 -4.60 -8.52 26.41
C ASN A 125 -3.18 -9.00 26.78
N PHE A 126 -2.99 -9.34 28.05
CA PHE A 126 -1.80 -10.04 28.58
C PHE A 126 -1.90 -11.56 28.37
#